data_AF-A0A2D5EB67-F1
#
_entry.id   AF-A0A2D5EB67-F1
#
_cell.length_a   1.000
_cell.length_b   1.000
_cell.length_c   1.000
_cell.angle_alpha   90.00
_cell.angle_beta   90.00
_cell.angle_gamma   90.00
#
_symmetry.space_group_name_H-M   'P 1'
#
loop_
_entity.id
_entity.type
_entity.pdbx_description
1 polymer ?
#
loop_
_entity_poly.entity_id
_entity_poly.type
_entity_poly.pdbx_seq_one_letter_code
_entity_poly.pdbx_strand_id
1 'polypeptide(L)'
;MLDRLRSIPVRGLFARLFSWLFFGLAFALVAATIVDVFELLNSDEPLMQAMINGVNGSIIALAVYELAMVIRSEYSGRSETHDIVTMMRRTLPRFISTVCVAMSLEGLIMIIKYSQLDLAGHLVYPVAIIASTALLLAALGVFLKMAPKEIGANGCDESCTTK
;
A
#
# COMPACT_ATOMS: atom_id res chain seq x y z
N MET A 1 -14.70 -13.99 -38.56
CA MET A 1 -13.62 -13.20 -37.91
C MET A 1 -14.13 -12.16 -36.91
N LEU A 2 -15.36 -11.65 -37.02
CA LEU A 2 -15.93 -10.67 -36.09
C LEU A 2 -16.39 -11.26 -34.72
N ASP A 3 -16.66 -12.56 -34.60
CA ASP A 3 -17.14 -13.15 -33.34
C ASP A 3 -16.08 -13.35 -32.26
N ARG A 4 -14.78 -13.30 -32.62
CA ARG A 4 -13.68 -13.45 -31.65
C ARG A 4 -13.41 -12.18 -30.83
N LEU A 5 -13.97 -11.02 -31.24
CA LEU A 5 -13.83 -9.75 -30.52
C LEU A 5 -14.91 -9.55 -29.44
N ARG A 6 -15.99 -10.34 -29.41
CA ARG A 6 -17.13 -10.11 -28.50
C ARG A 6 -16.97 -10.77 -27.12
N SER A 7 -15.99 -11.64 -26.92
CA SER A 7 -15.81 -12.39 -25.67
C SER A 7 -14.53 -12.02 -24.90
N ILE A 8 -13.96 -10.84 -25.12
CA ILE A 8 -12.98 -10.31 -24.17
C ILE A 8 -13.77 -9.88 -22.92
N PRO A 9 -13.51 -10.46 -21.73
CA PRO A 9 -14.12 -9.99 -20.51
C PRO A 9 -13.62 -8.56 -20.30
N VAL A 10 -14.46 -7.56 -20.59
CA VAL A 10 -14.14 -6.12 -20.54
C VAL A 10 -13.47 -5.79 -19.20
N ARG A 11 -13.95 -6.43 -18.12
CA ARG A 11 -13.37 -6.38 -16.76
C ARG A 11 -11.91 -6.83 -16.69
N GLY A 12 -11.56 -7.94 -17.34
CA GLY A 12 -10.19 -8.46 -17.36
C GLY A 12 -9.24 -7.62 -18.22
N LEU A 13 -9.75 -7.03 -19.31
CA LEU A 13 -8.97 -6.10 -20.14
C LEU A 13 -8.65 -4.80 -19.38
N PHE A 14 -9.65 -4.21 -18.73
CA PHE A 14 -9.48 -3.02 -17.89
C PHE A 14 -8.49 -3.27 -16.75
N ALA A 15 -8.62 -4.40 -16.05
CA ALA A 15 -7.68 -4.74 -14.98
C ALA A 15 -6.24 -4.91 -15.48
N ARG A 16 -6.05 -5.54 -16.64
CA ARG A 16 -4.71 -5.78 -17.21
C ARG A 16 -4.04 -4.46 -17.62
N LEU A 17 -4.79 -3.53 -18.19
CA LEU A 17 -4.33 -2.16 -18.49
C LEU A 17 -3.98 -1.42 -17.19
N PHE A 18 -4.87 -1.46 -16.20
CA PHE A 18 -4.68 -0.78 -14.92
C PHE A 18 -3.45 -1.32 -14.17
N SER A 19 -3.25 -2.63 -14.10
CA SER A 19 -2.02 -3.20 -13.55
C SER A 19 -0.78 -2.72 -14.29
N TRP A 20 -0.77 -2.72 -15.64
CA TRP A 20 0.36 -2.22 -16.42
C TRP A 20 0.69 -0.76 -16.14
N LEU A 21 -0.34 0.09 -16.01
CA LEU A 21 -0.18 1.50 -15.64
C LEU A 21 0.47 1.66 -14.27
N PHE A 22 0.01 0.93 -13.25
CA PHE A 22 0.59 1.01 -11.90
C PHE A 22 2.01 0.45 -11.82
N PHE A 23 2.31 -0.62 -12.56
CA PHE A 23 3.69 -1.11 -12.68
C PHE A 23 4.60 -0.09 -13.36
N GLY A 24 4.13 0.54 -14.44
CA GLY A 24 4.86 1.61 -15.11
C GLY A 24 5.10 2.81 -14.20
N LEU A 25 4.08 3.22 -13.44
CA LEU A 25 4.16 4.31 -12.46
C LEU A 25 5.16 3.98 -11.34
N ALA A 26 5.12 2.78 -10.78
CA ALA A 26 6.08 2.35 -9.76
C ALA A 26 7.53 2.43 -10.29
N PHE A 27 7.77 1.93 -11.51
CA PHE A 27 9.10 2.00 -12.12
C PHE A 27 9.53 3.44 -12.41
N ALA A 28 8.62 4.28 -12.90
CA ALA A 28 8.88 5.70 -13.14
C ALA A 28 9.22 6.44 -11.84
N LEU A 29 8.53 6.13 -10.74
CA LEU A 29 8.84 6.70 -9.43
C LEU A 29 10.23 6.27 -8.94
N VAL A 30 10.58 4.98 -9.05
CA VAL A 30 11.96 4.53 -8.73
C VAL A 30 12.98 5.28 -9.58
N ALA A 31 12.77 5.37 -10.89
CA ALA A 31 13.68 6.08 -11.78
C ALA A 31 13.82 7.56 -11.42
N ALA A 32 12.72 8.25 -11.13
CA ALA A 32 12.72 9.64 -10.69
C ALA A 32 13.55 9.80 -9.40
N THR A 33 13.34 8.92 -8.42
CA THR A 33 14.05 9.00 -7.14
C THR A 33 15.54 8.73 -7.27
N ILE A 34 15.93 7.86 -8.20
CA ILE A 34 17.34 7.62 -8.53
C ILE A 34 17.95 8.91 -9.11
N VAL A 35 17.27 9.54 -10.08
CA VAL A 35 17.73 10.79 -10.69
C VAL A 35 17.86 11.90 -9.65
N ASP A 36 16.85 12.10 -8.80
CA ASP A 36 16.87 13.11 -7.73
C ASP A 36 18.04 12.91 -6.77
N VAL A 37 18.32 11.65 -6.39
CA VAL A 37 19.46 11.33 -5.51
C VAL A 37 20.79 11.59 -6.23
N PHE A 38 20.92 11.24 -7.51
CA PHE A 38 22.13 11.54 -8.27
C PHE A 38 22.36 13.05 -8.43
N GLU A 39 21.31 13.83 -8.62
CA GLU A 39 21.40 15.30 -8.72
C GLU A 39 21.81 15.92 -7.38
N LEU A 40 21.22 15.46 -6.26
CA LEU A 40 21.59 15.93 -4.93
C LEU A 40 23.00 15.53 -4.51
N LEU A 41 23.50 14.36 -4.93
CA LEU A 41 24.87 13.91 -4.63
C LEU A 41 25.93 14.70 -5.40
N ASN A 42 25.60 15.20 -6.61
CA ASN A 42 26.49 16.05 -7.39
C ASN A 42 26.38 17.54 -7.00
N SER A 43 25.41 17.89 -6.16
CA SER A 43 25.22 19.24 -5.63
C SER A 43 25.98 19.39 -4.29
N ASP A 44 26.31 20.62 -3.89
CA ASP A 44 26.90 20.94 -2.57
C ASP A 44 25.89 20.84 -1.40
N GLU A 45 24.73 20.22 -1.63
CA GLU A 45 23.67 20.05 -0.62
C GLU A 45 24.04 18.96 0.40
N PRO A 46 23.50 19.02 1.64
CA PRO A 46 23.85 18.07 2.67
C PRO A 46 23.40 16.65 2.30
N LEU A 47 24.33 15.68 2.41
CA LEU A 47 24.10 14.26 2.10
C LEU A 47 22.89 13.66 2.85
N MET A 48 22.57 14.20 4.03
CA MET A 48 21.37 13.84 4.80
C MET A 48 20.09 14.03 3.98
N GLN A 49 19.99 15.12 3.20
CA GLN A 49 18.81 15.43 2.39
C GLN A 49 18.66 14.48 1.20
N ALA A 50 19.78 14.06 0.60
CA ALA A 50 19.78 13.05 -0.47
C ALA A 50 19.25 11.70 0.03
N MET A 51 19.71 11.28 1.22
CA MET A 51 19.25 10.04 1.85
C MET A 51 17.77 10.11 2.23
N ILE A 52 17.31 11.23 2.78
CA ILE A 52 15.91 11.46 3.12
C ILE A 52 15.01 11.38 1.88
N ASN A 53 15.36 12.08 0.81
CA ASN A 53 14.59 12.09 -0.43
C ASN A 53 14.55 10.70 -1.07
N GLY A 54 15.68 9.99 -1.09
CA GLY A 54 15.76 8.62 -1.61
C GLY A 54 14.88 7.64 -0.83
N VAL A 55 14.86 7.74 0.50
CA VAL A 55 14.00 6.90 1.35
C VAL A 55 12.52 7.18 1.08
N ASN A 56 12.08 8.44 1.11
CA ASN A 56 10.69 8.82 0.85
C ASN A 56 10.22 8.32 -0.53
N GLY A 57 11.00 8.62 -1.55
CA GLY A 57 10.75 8.19 -2.91
C GLY A 57 10.63 6.67 -3.06
N SER A 58 11.54 5.92 -2.44
CA SER A 58 11.54 4.46 -2.47
C SER A 58 10.30 3.87 -1.78
N ILE A 59 9.86 4.46 -0.68
CA ILE A 59 8.68 4.02 0.07
C ILE A 59 7.40 4.25 -0.75
N ILE A 60 7.26 5.43 -1.38
CA ILE A 60 6.12 5.72 -2.27
C ILE A 60 6.10 4.75 -3.45
N ALA A 61 7.26 4.51 -4.07
CA ALA A 61 7.36 3.57 -5.18
C ALA A 61 6.98 2.13 -4.75
N LEU A 62 7.39 1.70 -3.56
CA LEU A 62 7.02 0.40 -2.99
C LEU A 62 5.51 0.31 -2.71
N ALA A 63 4.89 1.38 -2.21
CA ALA A 63 3.44 1.42 -1.99
C ALA A 63 2.65 1.29 -3.31
N VAL A 64 3.10 1.99 -4.37
CA VAL A 64 2.50 1.90 -5.72
C VAL A 64 2.73 0.51 -6.34
N TYR A 65 3.90 -0.09 -6.12
CA TYR A 65 4.18 -1.47 -6.56
C TYR A 65 3.28 -2.49 -5.86
N GLU A 66 3.09 -2.36 -4.54
CA GLU A 66 2.21 -3.26 -3.79
C GLU A 66 0.75 -3.13 -4.24
N LEU A 67 0.30 -1.92 -4.53
CA LEU A 67 -0.98 -1.67 -5.20
C LEU A 67 -1.09 -2.40 -6.54
N ALA A 68 -0.05 -2.30 -7.39
CA ALA A 68 -0.03 -2.96 -8.69
C ALA A 68 -0.17 -4.48 -8.57
N MET A 69 0.50 -5.08 -7.59
CA MET A 69 0.40 -6.51 -7.27
C MET A 69 -0.99 -6.89 -6.77
N VAL A 70 -1.55 -6.09 -5.85
CA VAL A 70 -2.89 -6.27 -5.30
C VAL A 70 -3.94 -6.28 -6.41
N ILE A 71 -3.92 -5.29 -7.31
CA ILE A 71 -4.82 -5.23 -8.47
C ILE A 71 -4.63 -6.49 -9.32
N ARG A 72 -3.38 -6.88 -9.60
CA ARG A 72 -3.13 -8.06 -10.42
C ARG A 72 -3.71 -9.32 -9.78
N SER A 73 -3.56 -9.50 -8.46
CA SER A 73 -4.08 -10.68 -7.76
C SER A 73 -5.60 -10.72 -7.76
N GLU A 74 -6.27 -9.59 -7.48
CA GLU A 74 -7.73 -9.50 -7.43
C GLU A 74 -8.39 -9.87 -8.76
N TYR A 75 -7.81 -9.42 -9.87
CA TYR A 75 -8.41 -9.61 -11.19
C TYR A 75 -7.85 -10.84 -11.95
N SER A 76 -6.79 -11.46 -11.45
CA SER A 76 -6.30 -12.75 -11.96
C SER A 76 -7.07 -13.97 -11.43
N GLY A 77 -7.84 -13.80 -10.34
CA GLY A 77 -8.66 -14.83 -9.72
C GLY A 77 -9.90 -15.14 -10.57
N ARG A 78 -10.06 -16.41 -10.95
CA ARG A 78 -11.24 -16.90 -11.66
C ARG A 78 -12.51 -16.60 -10.86
N SER A 79 -13.54 -16.22 -11.61
CA SER A 79 -14.93 -16.04 -11.21
C SER A 79 -15.54 -17.32 -10.64
N GLU A 80 -15.19 -17.66 -9.41
CA GLU A 80 -16.01 -18.53 -8.58
C GLU A 80 -16.51 -17.71 -7.41
N THR A 81 -17.76 -17.96 -7.07
CA THR A 81 -18.69 -17.32 -6.13
C THR A 81 -18.19 -17.24 -4.68
N HIS A 82 -16.88 -17.11 -4.46
CA HIS A 82 -16.29 -16.80 -3.18
C HIS A 82 -16.51 -15.33 -2.85
N ASP A 83 -17.10 -15.16 -1.67
CA ASP A 83 -17.63 -13.93 -1.11
C ASP A 83 -16.73 -12.71 -1.38
N ILE A 84 -17.28 -11.68 -2.04
CA ILE A 84 -16.59 -10.40 -2.28
C ILE A 84 -16.06 -9.83 -0.96
N VAL A 85 -16.78 -10.11 0.14
CA VAL A 85 -16.40 -9.78 1.52
C VAL A 85 -15.05 -10.40 1.91
N THR A 86 -14.76 -11.62 1.48
CA THR A 86 -13.51 -12.34 1.82
C THR A 86 -12.35 -11.88 0.97
N MET A 87 -12.59 -11.51 -0.29
CA MET A 87 -11.60 -10.86 -1.14
C MET A 87 -11.19 -9.48 -0.55
N MET A 88 -12.18 -8.64 -0.21
CA MET A 88 -11.94 -7.33 0.40
C MET A 88 -11.15 -7.42 1.71
N ARG A 89 -11.37 -8.46 2.54
CA ARG A 89 -10.62 -8.65 3.80
C ARG A 89 -9.18 -9.09 3.64
N ARG A 90 -8.82 -9.75 2.54
CA ARG A 90 -7.43 -10.10 2.28
C ARG A 90 -6.66 -8.91 1.70
N THR A 91 -7.36 -8.08 0.94
CA THR A 91 -6.72 -7.08 0.09
C THR A 91 -6.70 -5.69 0.71
N LEU A 92 -7.77 -5.26 1.37
CA LEU A 92 -7.81 -3.97 2.05
C LEU A 92 -6.76 -3.85 3.16
N PRO A 93 -6.57 -4.84 4.06
CA PRO A 93 -5.56 -4.73 5.11
C PRO A 93 -4.15 -4.61 4.56
N ARG A 94 -3.84 -5.39 3.51
CA ARG A 94 -2.55 -5.34 2.86
C ARG A 94 -2.28 -3.96 2.26
N PHE A 95 -3.22 -3.45 1.48
CA PHE A 95 -3.09 -2.12 0.88
C PHE A 95 -2.97 -1.00 1.94
N ILE A 96 -3.90 -0.96 2.89
CA ILE A 96 -3.95 0.09 3.91
C ILE A 96 -2.74 0.02 4.85
N SER A 97 -2.24 -1.19 5.16
CA SER A 97 -1.03 -1.37 5.95
C SER A 97 0.19 -0.73 5.27
N THR A 98 0.35 -0.91 3.96
CA THR A 98 1.49 -0.33 3.22
C THR A 98 1.40 1.19 3.14
N VAL A 99 0.20 1.74 2.91
CA VAL A 99 -0.03 3.19 2.94
C VAL A 99 0.26 3.76 4.34
N CYS A 100 -0.14 3.05 5.39
CA CYS A 100 0.15 3.42 6.75
C CYS A 100 1.67 3.42 7.04
N VAL A 101 2.40 2.39 6.61
CA VAL A 101 3.86 2.35 6.75
C VAL A 101 4.48 3.57 6.05
N ALA A 102 4.03 3.88 4.84
CA ALA A 102 4.50 5.05 4.10
C ALA A 102 4.24 6.37 4.83
N MET A 103 3.00 6.61 5.28
CA MET A 103 2.62 7.80 6.02
C MET A 103 3.36 7.94 7.36
N SER A 104 3.60 6.83 8.06
CA SER A 104 4.36 6.86 9.32
C SER A 104 5.83 7.24 9.12
N LEU A 105 6.45 6.74 8.04
CA LEU A 105 7.83 7.07 7.68
C LEU A 105 7.96 8.53 7.27
N GLU A 106 6.99 9.04 6.52
CA GLU A 106 6.92 10.46 6.13
C GLU A 106 6.84 11.38 7.37
N GLY A 107 6.00 11.02 8.36
CA GLY A 107 5.94 11.72 9.64
C GLY A 107 7.25 11.67 10.43
N LEU A 108 7.90 10.51 10.51
CA LEU A 108 9.18 10.34 11.23
C LEU A 108 10.32 11.14 10.59
N ILE A 109 10.42 11.11 9.26
CA ILE A 109 11.41 11.87 8.49
C ILE A 109 11.24 13.37 8.72
N MET A 110 10.00 13.87 8.73
CA MET A 110 9.71 15.27 9.05
C MET A 110 10.14 15.64 10.47
N ILE A 111 9.90 14.79 11.47
CA ILE A 111 10.37 15.04 12.85
C ILE A 111 11.89 15.19 12.89
N ILE A 112 12.61 14.28 12.24
CA ILE A 112 14.08 14.31 12.21
C ILE A 112 14.58 15.59 11.55
N LYS A 113 13.98 15.98 10.42
CA LYS A 113 14.33 17.21 9.70
C LYS A 113 14.04 18.46 10.54
N TYR A 114 12.82 18.61 11.07
CA TYR A 114 12.45 19.79 11.86
C TYR A 114 13.19 19.86 13.20
N SER A 115 13.56 18.73 13.80
CA SER A 115 14.33 18.70 15.05
C SER A 115 15.75 19.23 14.91
N GLN A 116 16.34 19.20 13.71
CA GLN A 116 17.73 19.63 13.46
C GLN A 116 17.82 21.12 13.09
N LEU A 117 16.72 21.72 12.63
CA LEU A 117 16.68 23.09 12.07
C LEU A 117 16.25 24.18 13.07
N ASP A 118 16.11 23.86 14.36
CA ASP A 118 15.67 24.78 15.45
C ASP A 118 14.33 25.50 15.18
N LEU A 119 13.53 25.01 14.22
CA LEU A 119 12.16 25.46 13.92
C LEU A 119 11.14 24.72 14.81
N ALA A 120 11.36 24.75 16.13
CA ALA A 120 10.56 24.01 17.12
C ALA A 120 9.07 24.44 17.21
N GLY A 121 8.66 25.50 16.50
CA GLY A 121 7.29 26.01 16.52
C GLY A 121 6.25 25.25 15.67
N HIS A 122 6.67 24.43 14.70
CA HIS A 122 5.76 23.81 13.72
C HIS A 122 5.67 22.26 13.77
N LEU A 123 5.99 21.65 14.92
CA LEU A 123 5.91 20.19 15.13
C LEU A 123 4.50 19.57 14.99
N VAL A 124 3.47 20.41 14.89
CA VAL A 124 2.07 19.97 14.77
C VAL A 124 1.85 19.11 13.52
N TYR A 125 2.54 19.38 12.41
CA TYR A 125 2.38 18.62 11.16
C TYR A 125 2.76 17.14 11.29
N PRO A 126 4.01 16.79 11.67
CA PRO A 126 4.38 15.39 11.84
C PRO A 126 3.55 14.67 12.91
N VAL A 127 3.21 15.35 14.01
CA VAL A 127 2.34 14.77 15.05
C VAL A 127 0.96 14.46 14.50
N ALA A 128 0.37 15.34 13.69
CA ALA A 128 -0.92 15.11 13.05
C ALA A 128 -0.87 13.95 12.06
N ILE A 129 0.22 13.80 11.29
CA ILE A 129 0.40 12.67 10.36
C ILE A 129 0.48 11.35 11.11
N ILE A 130 1.29 11.28 12.19
CA ILE A 130 1.40 10.07 13.01
C ILE A 130 0.06 9.73 13.69
N ALA A 131 -0.62 10.74 14.24
CA ALA A 131 -1.93 10.55 14.86
C ALA A 131 -2.98 10.06 13.85
N SER A 132 -3.03 10.65 12.66
CA SER A 132 -3.91 10.22 11.57
C SER A 132 -3.62 8.78 11.14
N THR A 133 -2.34 8.42 11.07
CA THR A 133 -1.88 7.09 10.68
C THR A 133 -2.28 6.04 11.72
N ALA A 134 -2.10 6.35 13.01
CA ALA A 134 -2.55 5.50 14.12
C ALA A 134 -4.07 5.32 14.13
N LEU A 135 -4.82 6.40 13.89
CA LEU A 135 -6.29 6.34 13.78
C LEU A 135 -6.73 5.47 12.60
N LEU A 136 -6.08 5.61 11.43
CA LEU A 136 -6.35 4.79 10.25
C LEU A 136 -6.12 3.29 10.53
N LEU A 137 -5.00 2.93 11.17
CA LEU A 137 -4.74 1.55 11.60
C LEU A 137 -5.75 1.05 12.62
N ALA A 138 -6.13 1.88 13.59
CA ALA A 138 -7.13 1.51 14.59
C ALA A 138 -8.49 1.25 13.91
N ALA A 139 -8.91 2.11 12.98
CA ALA A 139 -10.13 1.94 12.22
C ALA A 139 -10.10 0.66 11.37
N LEU A 140 -8.97 0.36 10.72
CA LEU A 140 -8.77 -0.89 9.98
C LEU A 140 -8.83 -2.11 10.91
N GLY A 141 -8.21 -2.04 12.08
CA GLY A 141 -8.26 -3.11 13.09
C GLY A 141 -9.67 -3.38 13.61
N VAL A 142 -10.45 -2.31 13.85
CA VAL A 142 -11.87 -2.42 14.22
C VAL A 142 -12.70 -3.02 13.09
N PHE A 143 -12.49 -2.57 11.84
CA PHE A 143 -13.14 -3.13 10.66
C PHE A 143 -12.89 -4.63 10.55
N LEU A 144 -11.64 -5.07 10.72
CA LEU A 144 -11.29 -6.50 10.67
C LEU A 144 -11.87 -7.32 11.82
N LYS A 145 -12.02 -6.72 13.01
CA LYS A 145 -12.63 -7.37 14.17
C LYS A 145 -14.14 -7.58 13.99
N MET A 146 -14.84 -6.59 13.42
CA MET A 146 -16.29 -6.66 13.20
C MET A 146 -16.67 -7.54 12.02
N ALA A 147 -15.76 -7.76 11.10
CA ALA A 147 -16.02 -8.56 9.93
C ALA A 147 -16.19 -10.04 10.36
N PRO A 148 -17.33 -10.72 10.09
CA PRO A 148 -17.61 -12.07 10.56
C PRO A 148 -16.50 -13.05 10.18
N LYS A 149 -15.90 -13.76 11.15
CA LYS A 149 -14.86 -14.75 10.87
C LYS A 149 -15.45 -15.83 9.97
N GLU A 150 -14.82 -16.08 8.83
CA GLU A 150 -15.14 -17.31 8.09
C GLU A 150 -14.75 -18.48 8.99
N ILE A 151 -15.73 -19.29 9.37
CA ILE A 151 -15.49 -20.59 9.99
C ILE A 151 -14.85 -21.40 8.87
N GLY A 152 -13.52 -21.53 8.91
CA GLY A 152 -12.80 -22.40 8.01
C GLY A 152 -13.37 -23.80 8.16
N ALA A 153 -13.99 -24.30 7.10
CA ALA A 153 -14.26 -25.72 6.93
C ALA A 153 -12.89 -26.43 6.75
N ASN A 154 -12.17 -26.61 7.86
CA ASN A 154 -11.09 -27.56 8.06
C ASN A 154 -10.70 -27.52 9.53
N GLY A 155 -11.38 -28.35 10.30
CA GLY A 155 -11.24 -28.46 11.74
C GLY A 155 -12.55 -29.00 12.29
N CYS A 156 -12.79 -30.30 12.09
CA CYS A 156 -13.53 -31.04 13.10
C CYS A 156 -12.75 -30.83 14.40
N ASP A 157 -13.19 -29.88 15.21
CA ASP A 157 -12.75 -29.78 16.59
C ASP A 157 -13.36 -31.00 17.31
N GLU A 158 -12.48 -31.87 17.80
CA GLU A 158 -12.74 -33.02 18.67
C GLU A 158 -13.44 -32.59 19.98
N SER A 159 -14.66 -32.08 19.87
CA SER A 159 -15.48 -31.71 21.03
C SER A 159 -16.96 -32.10 20.88
N CYS A 160 -17.24 -33.11 20.04
CA CYS A 160 -18.57 -33.71 19.92
C CYS A 160 -18.58 -35.20 20.28
N THR A 161 -17.77 -35.60 21.27
CA THR A 161 -17.96 -36.84 22.03
C THR A 161 -17.61 -36.54 23.47
N THR A 162 -18.61 -36.18 24.29
CA THR A 162 -18.81 -36.58 25.69
C THR A 162 -19.81 -35.60 26.35
N LYS A 163 -21.09 -35.81 26.11
CA LYS A 163 -22.12 -36.06 27.13
C LYS A 163 -23.49 -36.22 26.49
#